data_AF-A0A2M7RHZ5-F1
#
_entry.id   AF-A0A2M7RHZ5-F1
#
_cell.length_a   1.000
_cell.length_b   1.000
_cell.length_c   1.000
_cell.angle_alpha   90.00
_cell.angle_beta   90.00
_cell.angle_gamma   90.00
#
_symmetry.space_group_name_H-M   'P 1'
#
loop_
_entity.id
_entity.type
_entity.pdbx_description
1 polymer ?
#
loop_
_entity_poly.entity_id
_entity_poly.type
_entity_poly.pdbx_seq_one_letter_code
_entity_poly.pdbx_strand_id
1 'polypeptide(L)'
;MEIEIEKVKDYWDSHPCNVRHSPREIGSREYFDEVEKRKYFVEPHIPQFAQFEKWKGKNVLEIGCGIGTDSINFAKNGADLTVVEL
;
A
#
# COMPACT_ATOMS: atom_id res chain seq x y z
N MET A 1 20.13 -3.70 28.63
CA MET A 1 19.02 -4.62 28.32
C MET A 1 19.27 -5.11 26.91
N GLU A 2 19.61 -6.39 26.75
CA GLU A 2 19.75 -6.99 25.42
C GLU A 2 18.36 -7.30 24.87
N ILE A 3 18.13 -7.03 23.59
CA ILE A 3 16.88 -7.35 22.89
C ILE A 3 17.17 -8.53 21.96
N GLU A 4 16.39 -9.59 22.10
CA GLU A 4 16.45 -10.77 21.22
C GLU A 4 15.98 -10.39 19.81
N ILE A 5 16.62 -10.96 18.78
CA ILE A 5 16.31 -10.65 17.38
C ILE A 5 14.85 -11.00 17.03
N GLU A 6 14.30 -12.03 17.67
CA GLU A 6 12.91 -12.46 17.56
C GLU A 6 11.96 -11.34 17.96
N LYS A 7 12.25 -10.59 19.03
CA LYS A 7 11.42 -9.46 19.47
C LYS A 7 11.45 -8.30 18.48
N VAL A 8 12.59 -8.09 17.81
CA VAL A 8 12.70 -7.09 16.74
C VAL A 8 11.86 -7.52 15.54
N LYS A 9 11.91 -8.81 15.18
CA LYS A 9 11.10 -9.36 14.10
C LYS A 9 9.61 -9.22 14.39
N ASP A 10 9.15 -9.67 15.56
CA ASP A 10 7.74 -9.57 15.96
C ASP A 10 7.23 -8.12 15.98
N TYR A 11 8.09 -7.18 16.37
CA TYR A 11 7.78 -5.76 16.30
C TYR A 11 7.52 -5.32 14.85
N TRP A 12 8.39 -5.65 13.91
CA TRP A 12 8.19 -5.25 12.51
C TRP A 12 7.04 -5.99 11.84
N ASP A 13 6.85 -7.29 12.12
CA ASP A 13 5.74 -8.09 11.59
C ASP A 13 4.38 -7.53 12.04
N SER A 14 4.31 -6.93 13.23
CA SER A 14 3.09 -6.30 13.76
C SER A 14 2.92 -4.81 13.40
N HIS A 15 3.89 -4.22 12.71
CA HIS A 15 3.86 -2.82 12.27
C HIS A 15 4.14 -2.66 10.75
N PRO A 16 3.39 -3.34 9.86
CA PRO A 16 3.54 -3.09 8.43
C PRO A 16 3.29 -1.61 8.10
N CYS A 17 3.97 -1.12 7.06
CA CYS A 17 3.91 0.28 6.67
C CYS A 17 2.45 0.75 6.48
N ASN A 18 2.14 1.93 7.02
CA ASN A 18 0.88 2.65 6.82
C ASN A 18 -0.40 1.99 7.38
N VAL A 19 -0.33 0.79 8.00
CA VAL A 19 -1.54 0.09 8.51
C VAL A 19 -2.30 0.85 9.59
N ARG A 20 -1.66 1.84 10.23
CA ARG A 20 -2.24 2.68 11.29
C ARG A 20 -2.70 4.07 10.80
N HIS A 21 -2.77 4.28 9.48
CA HIS A 21 -3.22 5.56 8.92
C HIS A 21 -4.72 5.82 9.05
N SER A 22 -5.50 4.83 9.51
CA SER A 22 -6.91 4.97 9.79
C SER A 22 -7.27 4.24 11.09
N PRO A 23 -8.16 4.80 11.93
CA PRO A 23 -8.75 4.12 13.07
C PRO A 23 -9.97 3.26 12.69
N ARG A 24 -10.35 3.20 11.40
CA ARG A 24 -11.48 2.40 10.92
C ARG A 24 -11.18 0.91 11.02
N GLU A 25 -12.23 0.11 10.90
CA GLU A 25 -12.12 -1.34 10.85
C GLU A 25 -11.25 -1.78 9.67
N ILE A 26 -10.18 -2.51 9.94
CA ILE A 26 -9.28 -3.04 8.91
C ILE A 26 -10.08 -3.93 7.97
N GLY A 27 -9.93 -3.70 6.65
CA GLY A 27 -10.68 -4.41 5.62
C GLY A 27 -11.96 -3.70 5.16
N SER A 28 -12.42 -2.67 5.89
CA SER A 28 -13.51 -1.81 5.42
C SER A 28 -13.07 -0.92 4.26
N ARG A 29 -14.03 -0.46 3.44
CA ARG A 29 -13.75 0.48 2.36
C ARG A 29 -13.24 1.81 2.90
N GLU A 30 -13.84 2.29 3.98
CA GLU A 30 -13.51 3.54 4.65
C GLU A 30 -12.07 3.52 5.19
N TYR A 31 -11.62 2.37 5.71
CA TYR A 31 -10.24 2.17 6.12
C TYR A 31 -9.28 2.42 4.96
N PHE A 32 -9.50 1.77 3.81
CA PHE A 32 -8.63 1.92 2.64
C PHE A 32 -8.68 3.33 2.04
N ASP A 33 -9.86 3.97 2.00
CA ASP A 33 -10.01 5.36 1.53
C ASP A 33 -9.24 6.34 2.43
N GLU A 34 -9.30 6.18 3.77
CA GLU A 34 -8.55 7.01 4.71
C GLU A 34 -7.03 6.75 4.65
N VAL A 35 -6.60 5.49 4.50
CA VAL A 35 -5.20 5.09 4.32
C VAL A 35 -4.60 5.73 3.07
N GLU A 36 -5.28 5.63 1.91
CA GLU A 36 -4.86 6.23 0.64
C GLU A 36 -4.74 7.75 0.76
N LYS A 37 -5.77 8.39 1.30
CA LYS A 37 -5.78 9.85 1.53
C LYS A 37 -4.62 10.29 2.42
N ARG A 38 -4.35 9.56 3.50
CA ARG A 38 -3.23 9.88 4.40
C ARG A 38 -1.89 9.68 3.72
N LYS A 39 -1.71 8.57 2.97
CA LYS A 39 -0.49 8.28 2.21
C LYS A 39 -0.16 9.42 1.24
N TYR A 40 -1.10 9.81 0.38
CA TYR A 40 -0.85 10.90 -0.57
C TYR A 40 -0.78 12.29 0.05
N PHE A 41 -1.30 12.48 1.27
CA PHE A 41 -1.05 13.70 2.02
C PHE A 41 0.41 13.77 2.52
N VAL A 42 0.99 12.67 3.02
CA VAL A 42 2.37 12.66 3.53
C VAL A 42 3.41 12.45 2.44
N GLU A 43 3.05 11.76 1.36
CA GLU A 43 3.90 11.41 0.21
C GLU A 43 3.26 11.90 -1.11
N PRO A 44 3.07 13.23 -1.29
CA PRO A 44 2.31 13.79 -2.42
C PRO A 44 2.96 13.60 -3.79
N HIS A 45 4.23 13.19 -3.82
CA HIS A 45 4.97 12.93 -5.06
C HIS A 45 4.57 11.60 -5.71
N ILE A 46 3.96 10.66 -4.97
CA ILE A 46 3.67 9.30 -5.46
C ILE A 46 2.75 9.33 -6.69
N PRO A 47 1.59 10.01 -6.70
CA PRO A 47 0.72 10.00 -7.88
C PRO A 47 1.40 10.59 -9.13
N GLN A 48 2.22 11.63 -8.95
CA GLN A 48 2.95 12.26 -10.05
C GLN A 48 4.05 11.36 -10.63
N PHE A 49 4.70 10.58 -9.76
CA PHE A 49 5.73 9.62 -10.16
C PHE A 49 5.13 8.37 -10.80
N ALA A 50 4.09 7.79 -10.18
CA ALA A 50 3.47 6.54 -10.63
C ALA A 50 2.69 6.70 -11.95
N GLN A 51 2.08 7.86 -12.16
CA GLN A 51 1.35 8.21 -13.39
C GLN A 51 0.31 7.14 -13.78
N PHE A 52 -0.52 6.74 -12.82
CA PHE A 52 -1.41 5.57 -12.91
C PHE A 52 -2.23 5.52 -14.20
N GLU A 53 -2.70 6.66 -14.71
CA GLU A 53 -3.47 6.78 -15.95
C GLU A 53 -2.71 6.28 -17.20
N LYS A 54 -1.37 6.41 -17.22
CA LYS A 54 -0.55 5.99 -18.36
C LYS A 54 -0.50 4.48 -18.57
N TRP A 55 -0.97 3.72 -17.58
CA TRP A 55 -0.93 2.26 -17.56
C TRP A 55 -2.23 1.62 -18.03
N LYS A 56 -3.23 2.42 -18.40
CA LYS A 56 -4.49 1.93 -18.96
C LYS A 56 -4.27 0.96 -20.13
N GLY A 57 -4.89 -0.23 -20.03
CA GLY A 57 -4.83 -1.29 -21.03
C GLY A 57 -3.47 -2.00 -21.14
N LYS A 58 -2.52 -1.71 -20.24
CA LYS A 58 -1.23 -2.40 -20.18
C LYS A 58 -1.27 -3.51 -19.14
N ASN A 59 -0.47 -4.55 -19.37
CA ASN A 59 -0.16 -5.54 -18.34
C ASN A 59 0.88 -4.95 -17.38
N VAL A 60 0.55 -4.87 -16.10
CA VAL A 60 1.41 -4.34 -15.04
C VAL A 60 1.69 -5.44 -14.03
N LEU A 61 2.97 -5.63 -13.70
CA LEU A 61 3.40 -6.50 -12.60
C LEU A 61 3.89 -5.63 -11.45
N GLU A 62 3.27 -5.77 -10.29
CA GLU A 62 3.73 -5.20 -9.03
C GLU A 62 4.29 -6.30 -8.13
N ILE A 63 5.44 -6.04 -7.51
CA ILE A 63 6.10 -6.96 -6.57
C ILE A 63 6.22 -6.22 -5.24
N GLY A 64 5.53 -6.72 -4.21
CA GLY A 64 5.47 -6.12 -2.88
C GLY A 64 4.44 -4.99 -2.79
N CYS A 65 3.14 -5.32 -2.78
CA CYS A 65 2.07 -4.32 -2.69
C CYS A 65 1.76 -3.85 -1.27
N GLY A 66 2.26 -4.56 -0.25
CA GLY A 66 1.85 -4.36 1.13
C GLY A 66 0.33 -4.44 1.26
N ILE A 67 -0.30 -3.33 1.64
CA ILE A 67 -1.77 -3.22 1.78
C ILE A 67 -2.48 -2.73 0.51
N GLY A 68 -1.79 -2.66 -0.64
CA GLY A 68 -2.40 -2.45 -1.96
C GLY A 68 -2.80 -1.01 -2.30
N THR A 69 -2.30 0.00 -1.56
CA THR A 69 -2.70 1.40 -1.73
C THR A 69 -2.42 1.95 -3.13
N ASP A 70 -1.26 1.64 -3.72
CA ASP A 70 -0.95 2.10 -5.08
C ASP A 70 -1.45 1.11 -6.13
N SER A 71 -1.44 -0.19 -5.81
CA SER A 71 -1.98 -1.27 -6.65
C SER A 71 -3.39 -0.97 -7.13
N ILE A 72 -4.28 -0.58 -6.20
CA ILE A 72 -5.67 -0.29 -6.55
C ILE A 72 -5.78 0.91 -7.51
N ASN A 73 -4.83 1.84 -7.48
CA ASN A 73 -4.83 2.99 -8.39
C ASN A 73 -4.41 2.62 -9.81
N PHE A 74 -3.51 1.65 -10.00
CA PHE A 74 -3.27 1.07 -11.33
C PHE A 74 -4.53 0.38 -11.87
N ALA A 75 -5.17 -0.47 -11.05
CA ALA A 75 -6.36 -1.20 -11.44
C ALA A 75 -7.55 -0.26 -11.73
N LYS A 76 -7.81 0.74 -10.88
CA LYS A 76 -8.85 1.78 -11.07
C LYS A 76 -8.65 2.54 -12.39
N ASN A 77 -7.40 2.76 -12.80
CA ASN A 77 -7.06 3.42 -14.06
C ASN A 77 -7.04 2.48 -15.29
N GLY A 78 -7.42 1.22 -15.10
CA GLY A 78 -7.64 0.26 -16.18
C GLY A 78 -6.39 -0.49 -16.62
N ALA A 79 -5.35 -0.57 -15.79
CA ALA A 79 -4.27 -1.53 -16.00
C ALA A 79 -4.76 -2.97 -15.77
N ASP A 80 -4.23 -3.92 -16.54
CA ASP A 80 -4.35 -5.34 -16.24
C ASP A 80 -3.25 -5.71 -15.25
N LEU A 81 -3.59 -5.65 -13.96
CA LEU A 81 -2.63 -5.68 -12.86
C LEU A 81 -2.49 -7.09 -12.29
N THR A 82 -1.27 -7.60 -12.29
CA THR A 82 -0.84 -8.76 -11.49
C THR A 82 0.01 -8.27 -10.32
N VAL A 83 -0.26 -8.79 -9.13
CA VAL A 83 0.46 -8.43 -7.91
C VAL A 83 1.00 -9.70 -7.25
N VAL A 84 2.24 -9.63 -6.76
CA VAL A 84 2.87 -10.68 -5.96
C VAL A 84 3.32 -10.11 -4.62
N GLU A 85 2.95 -10.76 -3.53
CA GLU A 85 3.32 -10.43 -2.14
C GLU A 85 3.63 -11.74 -1.39
N LEU A 86 4.57 -11.72 -0.42
CA LEU A 86 5.08 -12.91 0.28
C LEU A 86 4.75 -12.95 1.77
#